data_AF-A0A350UTI4-F1
#
_entry.id   AF-A0A350UTI4-F1
#
_cell.length_a   1.000
_cell.length_b   1.000
_cell.length_c   1.000
_cell.angle_alpha   90.00
_cell.angle_beta   90.00
_cell.angle_gamma   90.00
#
_symmetry.space_group_name_H-M   'P 1'
#
loop_
_entity.id
_entity.type
_entity.pdbx_description
1 polymer ?
#
loop_
_entity_poly.entity_id
_entity_poly.type
_entity_poly.pdbx_seq_one_letter_code
_entity_poly.pdbx_strand_id
1 'polypeptide(L)'
;MIKTTLIGHACLLIQSKETTILTDPVWSEYQWEELQVLCPSIVLEKDKVPPIDVLNLSHRHQDHFDVRTLAYLARNERIITQDTIILAPQDKLLLDVLNELEFKNIKVVTDFEPIQVKDVTLTPTPSRNQLSTSEDYYPEHGLLVNDGEVTVWNQVDTLVSPEIIENIRQLYDQIDFAHVRFVPLIEGNFSYHKQTDLPLSEYCTFLNVVKTLAPKMVVPGAAFFRYRDEIGFLNQYSFPTTVEQFIRDLTAFCPEVPCKSFLHGDVAHITEGGVRIEKQSSDFVRMQEDDSHLATFKPVMEVPAIKTQTTDPTEYDREMKVVAEFLENCLLERILNSELLGGWQHWQIVYQLEVFGQEDSQIGAIDFGHPGKPVLHKGDLGKINLYEGISSSELCALIEGTTSWDYVTLCGNYRTFSNIYRVTDGGFEIPPEDKSNYALEPLMDLFPWDSDMDRRKFMRDVKRWKGKA
;
A
#
# COMPACT_ATOMS: atom_id res chain seq x y z
N MET A 1 -32.49 0.67 -6.16
CA MET A 1 -31.44 0.66 -7.23
C MET A 1 -30.20 1.43 -6.75
N ILE A 2 -29.03 0.79 -6.83
CA ILE A 2 -27.73 1.43 -6.63
C ILE A 2 -27.00 1.55 -7.98
N LYS A 3 -26.28 2.66 -8.18
CA LYS A 3 -25.31 2.86 -9.26
C LYS A 3 -23.91 2.96 -8.67
N THR A 4 -22.95 2.23 -9.20
CA THR A 4 -21.52 2.37 -8.83
C THR A 4 -20.70 2.80 -10.03
N THR A 5 -19.75 3.70 -9.84
CA THR A 5 -18.78 4.14 -10.85
C THR A 5 -17.38 3.94 -10.31
N LEU A 6 -16.52 3.20 -11.03
CA LEU A 6 -15.11 3.07 -10.67
C LEU A 6 -14.35 4.32 -11.13
N ILE A 7 -13.72 5.04 -10.20
CA ILE A 7 -12.88 6.20 -10.52
C ILE A 7 -11.43 5.76 -10.73
N GLY A 8 -10.86 5.01 -9.78
CA GLY A 8 -9.42 4.73 -9.68
C GLY A 8 -9.13 3.78 -8.53
N HIS A 9 -8.35 2.71 -8.72
CA HIS A 9 -7.93 1.81 -7.64
C HIS A 9 -9.11 1.29 -6.78
N ALA A 10 -9.27 1.79 -5.54
CA ALA A 10 -10.37 1.49 -4.62
C ALA A 10 -11.46 2.57 -4.56
N CYS A 11 -11.29 3.66 -5.32
CA CYS A 11 -12.16 4.81 -5.33
C CYS A 11 -13.43 4.57 -6.15
N LEU A 12 -14.55 4.42 -5.45
CA LEU A 12 -15.87 4.26 -6.03
C LEU A 12 -16.74 5.48 -5.73
N LEU A 13 -17.53 5.89 -6.70
CA LEU A 13 -18.71 6.72 -6.47
C LEU A 13 -19.95 5.81 -6.46
N ILE A 14 -20.61 5.68 -5.31
CA ILE A 14 -21.80 4.85 -5.10
C ILE A 14 -23.01 5.77 -4.90
N GLN A 15 -24.07 5.56 -5.68
CA GLN A 15 -25.25 6.42 -5.70
C GLN A 15 -26.51 5.58 -5.53
N SER A 16 -27.34 5.94 -4.56
CA SER A 16 -28.71 5.44 -4.40
C SER A 16 -29.71 6.47 -4.94
N LYS A 17 -30.97 6.41 -4.51
CA LYS A 17 -31.99 7.38 -4.89
C LYS A 17 -31.74 8.75 -4.24
N GLU A 18 -31.25 8.76 -3.00
CA GLU A 18 -31.10 10.00 -2.22
C GLU A 18 -29.68 10.24 -1.70
N THR A 19 -28.78 9.24 -1.78
CA THR A 19 -27.43 9.28 -1.21
C THR A 19 -26.34 9.14 -2.27
N THR A 20 -25.29 9.98 -2.17
CA THR A 20 -24.04 9.81 -2.93
C THR A 20 -22.86 9.60 -1.98
N ILE A 21 -22.11 8.51 -2.17
CA ILE A 21 -20.99 8.07 -1.33
C ILE A 21 -19.74 8.04 -2.19
N LEU A 22 -18.64 8.61 -1.70
CA LEU A 22 -17.30 8.50 -2.28
C LEU A 22 -16.43 7.67 -1.34
N THR A 23 -15.75 6.65 -1.87
CA THR A 23 -14.79 5.84 -1.09
C THR A 23 -13.37 6.18 -1.49
N ASP A 24 -12.45 6.23 -0.53
CA ASP A 24 -10.99 6.25 -0.69
C ASP A 24 -10.48 7.07 -1.91
N PRO A 25 -10.75 8.39 -1.96
CA PRO A 25 -10.45 9.18 -3.14
C PRO A 25 -8.96 9.44 -3.31
N VAL A 26 -8.40 8.89 -4.38
CA VAL A 26 -7.04 9.18 -4.85
C VAL A 26 -7.09 9.74 -6.26
N TRP A 27 -7.02 11.06 -6.36
CA TRP A 27 -7.18 11.84 -7.61
C TRP A 27 -5.91 12.58 -8.02
N SER A 28 -4.84 12.37 -7.28
CA SER A 28 -3.51 12.85 -7.64
C SER A 28 -2.96 12.01 -8.78
N GLU A 29 -2.28 12.67 -9.73
CA GLU A 29 -1.60 11.99 -10.84
C GLU A 29 -0.52 11.04 -10.32
N TYR A 30 0.35 11.55 -9.44
CA TYR A 30 1.33 10.75 -8.71
C TYR A 30 0.81 10.37 -7.33
N GLN A 31 0.89 9.09 -7.03
CA GLN A 31 0.34 8.42 -5.85
C GLN A 31 1.47 7.76 -5.06
N TRP A 32 1.20 7.41 -3.80
CA TRP A 32 2.12 6.70 -2.90
C TRP A 32 3.56 7.26 -2.91
N GLU A 33 3.79 8.39 -2.22
CA GLU A 33 5.10 9.07 -2.22
C GLU A 33 5.65 9.41 -3.62
N GLU A 34 4.73 9.69 -4.56
CA GLU A 34 5.02 9.99 -5.97
C GLU A 34 5.65 8.82 -6.77
N LEU A 35 5.49 7.58 -6.31
CA LEU A 35 6.04 6.37 -6.94
C LEU A 35 5.13 5.76 -8.01
N GLN A 36 3.82 5.95 -7.88
CA GLN A 36 2.82 5.23 -8.67
C GLN A 36 1.90 6.17 -9.44
N VAL A 37 1.27 5.63 -10.50
CA VAL A 37 0.23 6.28 -11.30
C VAL A 37 -0.90 5.27 -11.55
N LEU A 38 -2.13 5.75 -11.76
CA LEU A 38 -3.23 4.86 -12.16
C LEU A 38 -2.93 4.19 -13.50
N CYS A 39 -3.30 2.91 -13.59
CA CYS A 39 -3.11 2.05 -14.74
C CYS A 39 -4.34 1.13 -14.89
N PRO A 40 -5.14 1.26 -15.97
CA PRO A 40 -5.05 2.26 -17.01
C PRO A 40 -5.07 3.72 -16.55
N SER A 41 -4.41 4.60 -17.31
CA SER A 41 -4.45 6.05 -17.11
C SER A 41 -5.86 6.62 -17.30
N ILE A 42 -6.19 7.70 -16.59
CA ILE A 42 -7.54 8.28 -16.58
C ILE A 42 -7.55 9.79 -16.84
N VAL A 43 -8.68 10.28 -17.36
CA VAL A 43 -9.06 11.70 -17.26
C VAL A 43 -10.18 11.81 -16.23
N LEU A 44 -9.97 12.60 -15.17
CA LEU A 44 -10.98 12.92 -14.15
C LEU A 44 -11.37 14.40 -14.23
N GLU A 45 -12.59 14.67 -14.68
CA GLU A 45 -13.21 15.99 -14.69
C GLU A 45 -13.79 16.31 -13.29
N LYS A 46 -12.92 16.75 -12.37
CA LYS A 46 -13.26 17.02 -10.96
C LYS A 46 -14.46 17.96 -10.77
N ASP A 47 -14.71 18.87 -11.70
CA ASP A 47 -15.84 19.81 -11.67
C ASP A 47 -17.20 19.15 -11.93
N LYS A 48 -17.22 17.96 -12.53
CA LYS A 48 -18.44 17.20 -12.81
C LYS A 48 -18.77 16.16 -11.73
N VAL A 49 -17.82 15.84 -10.83
CA VAL A 49 -18.08 14.94 -9.69
C VAL A 49 -19.22 15.52 -8.85
N PRO A 50 -20.34 14.83 -8.58
CA PRO A 50 -21.47 15.40 -7.86
C PRO A 50 -21.14 15.74 -6.39
N PRO A 51 -21.96 16.57 -5.72
CA PRO A 51 -21.92 16.69 -4.27
C PRO A 51 -22.08 15.31 -3.62
N ILE A 52 -21.38 15.07 -2.51
CA ILE A 52 -21.42 13.80 -1.80
C ILE A 52 -22.03 13.98 -0.42
N ASP A 53 -22.77 12.97 0.02
CA ASP A 53 -23.33 12.88 1.36
C ASP A 53 -22.38 12.20 2.32
N VAL A 54 -21.56 11.28 1.80
CA VAL A 54 -20.61 10.50 2.60
C VAL A 54 -19.27 10.42 1.89
N LEU A 55 -18.21 10.74 2.62
CA LEU A 55 -16.84 10.36 2.30
C LEU A 55 -16.44 9.20 3.23
N ASN A 56 -16.20 8.02 2.68
CA ASN A 56 -15.68 6.88 3.45
C ASN A 56 -14.18 6.72 3.22
N LEU A 57 -13.39 6.83 4.29
CA LEU A 57 -11.99 6.41 4.31
C LEU A 57 -11.89 5.06 5.00
N SER A 58 -11.35 4.04 4.32
CA SER A 58 -11.21 2.69 4.85
C SER A 58 -10.05 2.53 5.84
N HIS A 59 -8.88 3.04 5.48
CA HIS A 59 -7.64 2.97 6.27
C HIS A 59 -6.64 4.02 5.80
N ARG A 60 -5.44 4.02 6.39
CA ARG A 60 -4.47 5.11 6.24
C ARG A 60 -3.42 4.91 5.15
N HIS A 61 -3.35 3.79 4.44
CA HIS A 61 -2.36 3.65 3.35
C HIS A 61 -2.56 4.72 2.27
N GLN A 62 -1.46 5.18 1.66
CA GLN A 62 -1.49 6.38 0.81
C GLN A 62 -2.24 6.20 -0.52
N ASP A 63 -2.40 4.97 -1.00
CA ASP A 63 -3.27 4.61 -2.14
C ASP A 63 -4.76 4.54 -1.77
N HIS A 64 -5.12 4.66 -0.50
CA HIS A 64 -6.49 4.83 -0.01
C HIS A 64 -6.75 6.19 0.67
N PHE A 65 -5.67 6.81 1.17
CA PHE A 65 -5.70 8.02 2.00
C PHE A 65 -4.76 9.10 1.45
N ASP A 66 -5.05 9.58 0.24
CA ASP A 66 -4.27 10.63 -0.41
C ASP A 66 -4.55 12.02 0.18
N VAL A 67 -3.62 12.49 1.02
CA VAL A 67 -3.68 13.81 1.66
C VAL A 67 -3.85 14.95 0.65
N ARG A 68 -3.27 14.84 -0.55
CA ARG A 68 -3.40 15.88 -1.57
C ARG A 68 -4.83 15.96 -2.09
N THR A 69 -5.46 14.81 -2.37
CA THR A 69 -6.88 14.76 -2.75
C THR A 69 -7.78 15.23 -1.62
N LEU A 70 -7.52 14.83 -0.37
CA LEU A 70 -8.29 15.28 0.78
C LEU A 70 -8.18 16.79 1.02
N ALA A 71 -7.00 17.38 0.84
CA ALA A 71 -6.81 18.83 0.95
C ALA A 71 -7.60 19.61 -0.12
N TYR A 72 -7.68 19.06 -1.35
CA TYR A 72 -8.55 19.59 -2.40
C TYR A 72 -10.03 19.48 -2.02
N LEU A 73 -10.46 18.31 -1.55
CA LEU A 73 -11.86 18.05 -1.18
C LEU A 73 -12.32 18.93 -0.01
N ALA A 74 -11.50 19.08 1.04
CA ALA A 74 -11.81 19.92 2.20
C ALA A 74 -12.10 21.39 1.84
N ARG A 75 -11.55 21.86 0.71
CA ARG A 75 -11.73 23.22 0.19
C ARG A 75 -12.84 23.33 -0.86
N ASN A 76 -13.34 22.21 -1.37
CA ASN A 76 -14.32 22.17 -2.44
C ASN A 76 -15.74 22.05 -1.86
N GLU A 77 -16.34 23.19 -1.56
CA GLU A 77 -17.70 23.29 -0.97
C GLU A 77 -18.81 22.74 -1.88
N ARG A 78 -18.52 22.51 -3.17
CA ARG A 78 -19.45 21.90 -4.12
C ARG A 78 -19.51 20.37 -3.94
N ILE A 79 -18.37 19.74 -3.66
CA ILE A 79 -18.27 18.29 -3.47
C ILE A 79 -18.52 17.95 -2.00
N ILE A 80 -17.75 18.56 -1.08
CA ILE A 80 -17.91 18.41 0.36
C ILE A 80 -18.78 19.54 0.88
N THR A 81 -20.01 19.23 1.24
CA THR A 81 -20.96 20.19 1.79
C THR A 81 -20.90 20.22 3.32
N GLN A 82 -21.61 21.14 3.96
CA GLN A 82 -21.69 21.20 5.43
C GLN A 82 -22.33 19.95 6.05
N ASP A 83 -23.19 19.26 5.30
CA ASP A 83 -23.92 18.07 5.75
C ASP A 83 -23.17 16.76 5.44
N THR A 84 -22.09 16.82 4.65
CA THR A 84 -21.31 15.63 4.27
C THR A 84 -20.71 14.96 5.50
N ILE A 85 -20.96 13.66 5.69
CA ILE A 85 -20.43 12.83 6.77
C ILE A 85 -19.09 12.23 6.33
N ILE A 86 -18.06 12.34 7.16
CA ILE A 86 -16.75 11.71 6.92
C ILE A 86 -16.65 10.47 7.80
N LEU A 87 -16.76 9.29 7.20
CA LEU A 87 -16.55 8.02 7.89
C LEU A 87 -15.06 7.69 7.91
N ALA A 88 -14.54 7.37 9.09
CA ALA A 88 -13.13 7.05 9.30
C ALA A 88 -12.96 5.96 10.36
N PRO A 89 -11.91 5.13 10.28
CA PRO A 89 -11.59 4.17 11.35
C PRO A 89 -11.08 4.89 12.60
N GLN A 90 -11.01 4.18 13.71
CA GLN A 90 -10.40 4.65 14.97
C GLN A 90 -8.86 4.66 14.88
N ASP A 91 -8.30 5.37 13.90
CA ASP A 91 -6.86 5.57 13.71
C ASP A 91 -6.45 7.00 14.06
N LYS A 92 -5.55 7.15 15.03
CA LYS A 92 -5.16 8.47 15.55
C LYS A 92 -4.51 9.34 14.47
N LEU A 93 -3.65 8.78 13.63
CA LEU A 93 -2.89 9.54 12.64
C LEU A 93 -3.80 10.03 11.51
N LEU A 94 -4.67 9.16 11.01
CA LEU A 94 -5.70 9.49 10.03
C LEU A 94 -6.61 10.61 10.56
N LEU A 95 -7.10 10.48 11.80
CA LEU A 95 -7.95 11.50 12.43
C LEU A 95 -7.20 12.82 12.62
N ASP A 96 -5.93 12.80 13.01
CA ASP A 96 -5.08 14.00 13.10
C ASP A 96 -4.97 14.71 11.73
N VAL A 97 -4.76 13.96 10.64
CA VAL A 97 -4.74 14.52 9.28
C VAL A 97 -6.07 15.18 8.91
N LEU A 98 -7.20 14.51 9.16
CA LEU A 98 -8.53 15.06 8.87
C LEU A 98 -8.80 16.36 9.67
N ASN A 99 -8.39 16.39 10.93
CA ASN A 99 -8.50 17.57 11.78
C ASN A 99 -7.63 18.73 11.27
N GLU A 100 -6.38 18.43 10.89
CA GLU A 100 -5.48 19.42 10.30
C GLU A 100 -5.99 19.96 8.97
N LEU A 101 -6.66 19.14 8.16
CA LEU A 101 -7.35 19.57 6.92
C LEU A 101 -8.72 20.23 7.17
N GLU A 102 -9.14 20.35 8.43
CA GLU A 102 -10.32 21.09 8.90
C GLU A 102 -11.69 20.50 8.52
N PHE A 103 -11.76 19.18 8.28
CA PHE A 103 -13.05 18.47 8.13
C PHE A 103 -13.94 18.62 9.38
N LYS A 104 -15.26 18.78 9.22
CA LYS A 104 -16.18 19.19 10.32
C LYS A 104 -17.11 18.09 10.86
N ASN A 105 -17.41 17.06 10.08
CA ASN A 105 -18.41 16.05 10.43
C ASN A 105 -17.80 14.64 10.37
N ILE A 106 -16.75 14.43 11.17
CA ILE A 106 -16.03 13.15 11.23
C ILE A 106 -16.78 12.21 12.18
N LYS A 107 -17.16 11.04 11.67
CA LYS A 107 -17.75 9.95 12.43
C LYS A 107 -16.80 8.76 12.41
N VAL A 108 -16.26 8.43 13.58
CA VAL A 108 -15.51 7.19 13.76
C VAL A 108 -16.47 6.02 13.64
N VAL A 109 -16.09 5.00 12.86
CA VAL A 109 -16.91 3.83 12.60
C VAL A 109 -16.47 2.62 13.43
N THR A 110 -17.42 1.73 13.69
CA THR A 110 -17.20 0.45 14.37
C THR A 110 -17.59 -0.67 13.41
N ASP A 111 -16.83 -1.75 13.41
CA ASP A 111 -17.11 -2.93 12.60
C ASP A 111 -18.51 -3.49 12.87
N PHE A 112 -19.23 -3.78 11.78
CA PHE A 112 -20.61 -4.28 11.78
C PHE A 112 -21.65 -3.41 12.50
N GLU A 113 -21.31 -2.18 12.90
CA GLU A 113 -22.29 -1.22 13.41
C GLU A 113 -22.96 -0.48 12.24
N PRO A 114 -24.27 -0.66 12.00
CA PRO A 114 -24.94 -0.04 10.87
C PRO A 114 -25.11 1.47 11.07
N ILE A 115 -24.89 2.22 10.00
CA ILE A 115 -25.03 3.68 9.94
C ILE A 115 -26.07 4.02 8.90
N GLN A 116 -27.24 4.48 9.34
CA GLN A 116 -28.28 4.98 8.44
C GLN A 116 -27.91 6.38 7.92
N VAL A 117 -27.85 6.54 6.60
CA VAL A 117 -27.70 7.83 5.93
C VAL A 117 -28.78 7.93 4.86
N LYS A 118 -29.73 8.85 5.04
CA LYS A 118 -30.89 9.02 4.16
C LYS A 118 -31.55 7.67 3.81
N ASP A 119 -31.47 7.21 2.56
CA ASP A 119 -32.08 6.00 2.03
C ASP A 119 -31.16 4.75 2.06
N VAL A 120 -29.94 4.85 2.58
CA VAL A 120 -28.99 3.71 2.65
C VAL A 120 -28.56 3.38 4.08
N THR A 121 -28.33 2.09 4.32
CA THR A 121 -27.57 1.58 5.46
C THR A 121 -26.14 1.31 5.04
N LEU A 122 -25.18 1.91 5.74
CA LEU A 122 -23.75 1.69 5.57
C LEU A 122 -23.25 0.79 6.69
N THR A 123 -22.49 -0.26 6.38
CA THR A 123 -21.94 -1.15 7.40
C THR A 123 -20.46 -1.43 7.11
N PRO A 124 -19.54 -0.87 7.92
CA PRO A 124 -18.13 -1.22 7.85
C PRO A 124 -17.90 -2.71 8.15
N THR A 125 -17.06 -3.37 7.37
CA THR A 125 -16.69 -4.78 7.58
C THR A 125 -15.23 -4.88 8.03
N PRO A 126 -14.92 -5.64 9.10
CA PRO A 126 -13.57 -5.70 9.67
C PRO A 126 -12.56 -6.36 8.72
N SER A 127 -11.27 -6.02 8.90
CA SER A 127 -10.13 -6.71 8.28
C SER A 127 -9.32 -7.52 9.31
N ARG A 128 -8.73 -8.63 8.86
CA ARG A 128 -7.77 -9.45 9.64
C ARG A 128 -6.32 -9.02 9.43
N ASN A 129 -6.08 -7.78 8.97
CA ASN A 129 -4.74 -7.21 8.82
C ASN A 129 -3.89 -7.27 10.11
N GLN A 130 -4.51 -7.42 11.29
CA GLN A 130 -3.87 -7.74 12.58
C GLN A 130 -2.97 -8.99 12.60
N LEU A 131 -3.15 -9.93 11.66
CA LEU A 131 -2.31 -11.13 11.56
C LEU A 131 -1.07 -10.91 10.69
N SER A 132 -0.93 -9.74 10.05
CA SER A 132 0.33 -9.29 9.46
C SER A 132 1.33 -9.07 10.59
N THR A 133 2.52 -9.65 10.49
CA THR A 133 3.57 -9.60 11.51
C THR A 133 4.22 -8.20 11.68
N SER A 134 3.64 -7.15 11.09
CA SER A 134 4.06 -5.77 11.29
C SER A 134 3.53 -5.28 12.64
N GLU A 135 4.42 -4.80 13.52
CA GLU A 135 4.02 -4.10 14.76
C GLU A 135 3.18 -2.84 14.51
N ASP A 136 3.04 -2.45 13.23
CA ASP A 136 2.22 -1.35 12.76
C ASP A 136 0.76 -1.77 12.51
N TYR A 137 0.01 -1.97 13.59
CA TYR A 137 -1.45 -2.17 13.49
C TYR A 137 -2.16 -0.85 13.20
N TYR A 138 -2.95 -0.83 12.13
CA TYR A 138 -3.97 0.20 11.88
C TYR A 138 -5.31 -0.46 11.56
N PRO A 139 -6.44 0.09 12.07
CA PRO A 139 -7.75 -0.39 11.69
C PRO A 139 -8.03 -0.14 10.21
N GLU A 140 -8.64 -1.15 9.57
CA GLU A 140 -9.01 -1.16 8.16
C GLU A 140 -10.39 -1.81 8.02
N HIS A 141 -11.24 -1.23 7.18
CA HIS A 141 -12.57 -1.76 6.92
C HIS A 141 -12.98 -1.69 5.44
N GLY A 142 -13.66 -2.74 4.98
CA GLY A 142 -14.52 -2.72 3.80
C GLY A 142 -15.85 -2.03 4.11
N LEU A 143 -16.67 -1.82 3.07
CA LEU A 143 -17.96 -1.12 3.23
C LEU A 143 -19.08 -1.85 2.51
N LEU A 144 -20.11 -2.25 3.27
CA LEU A 144 -21.40 -2.65 2.74
C LEU A 144 -22.30 -1.41 2.57
N VAL A 145 -23.02 -1.35 1.44
CA VAL A 145 -24.01 -0.32 1.14
C VAL A 145 -25.30 -1.01 0.73
N ASN A 146 -26.36 -0.84 1.51
CA ASN A 146 -27.68 -1.40 1.24
C ASN A 146 -28.74 -0.29 1.14
N ASP A 147 -29.55 -0.27 0.08
CA ASP A 147 -30.64 0.70 -0.13
C ASP A 147 -32.03 0.15 0.25
N GLY A 148 -32.08 -1.00 0.92
CA GLY A 148 -33.29 -1.76 1.22
C GLY A 148 -33.71 -2.76 0.14
N GLU A 149 -33.21 -2.64 -1.10
CA GLU A 149 -33.48 -3.56 -2.21
C GLU A 149 -32.26 -4.39 -2.58
N VAL A 150 -31.09 -3.76 -2.66
CA VAL A 150 -29.84 -4.38 -3.09
C VAL A 150 -28.68 -4.02 -2.18
N THR A 151 -27.70 -4.93 -2.08
CA THR A 151 -26.48 -4.74 -1.29
C THR A 151 -25.24 -4.77 -2.18
N VAL A 152 -24.41 -3.74 -2.06
CA VAL A 152 -23.08 -3.64 -2.65
C VAL A 152 -22.02 -3.81 -1.57
N TRP A 153 -20.92 -4.49 -1.88
CA TRP A 153 -19.75 -4.55 -1.01
C TRP A 153 -18.50 -4.05 -1.73
N ASN A 154 -17.84 -3.05 -1.15
CA ASN A 154 -16.47 -2.69 -1.51
C ASN A 154 -15.51 -3.33 -0.50
N GLN A 155 -14.79 -4.38 -0.92
CA GLN A 155 -13.88 -5.10 -0.04
C GLN A 155 -12.64 -4.27 0.35
N VAL A 156 -12.15 -3.38 -0.53
CA VAL A 156 -10.83 -2.74 -0.41
C VAL A 156 -9.73 -3.78 -0.10
N ASP A 157 -8.78 -3.45 0.77
CA ASP A 157 -7.67 -4.34 1.16
C ASP A 157 -8.05 -5.40 2.22
N THR A 158 -9.31 -5.41 2.66
CA THR A 158 -9.83 -6.26 3.74
C THR A 158 -9.39 -7.72 3.60
N LEU A 159 -8.69 -8.22 4.61
CA LEU A 159 -8.41 -9.65 4.80
C LEU A 159 -9.62 -10.32 5.48
N VAL A 160 -10.28 -11.21 4.75
CA VAL A 160 -11.59 -11.74 5.12
C VAL A 160 -11.46 -13.15 5.71
N SER A 161 -12.03 -13.36 6.89
CA SER A 161 -12.14 -14.70 7.50
C SER A 161 -13.55 -15.31 7.29
N PRO A 162 -13.71 -16.63 7.45
CA PRO A 162 -15.03 -17.27 7.38
C PRO A 162 -16.07 -16.68 8.34
N GLU A 163 -15.65 -16.24 9.53
CA GLU A 163 -16.52 -15.56 10.50
C GLU A 163 -17.05 -14.22 9.97
N ILE A 164 -16.21 -13.45 9.27
CA ILE A 164 -16.62 -12.18 8.66
C ILE A 164 -17.66 -12.45 7.57
N ILE A 165 -17.45 -13.46 6.73
CA ILE A 165 -18.41 -13.85 5.68
C ILE A 165 -19.75 -14.27 6.30
N GLU A 166 -19.72 -15.06 7.37
CA GLU A 166 -20.94 -15.48 8.07
C GLU A 166 -21.72 -14.28 8.62
N ASN A 167 -21.04 -13.31 9.24
CA ASN A 167 -21.68 -12.08 9.71
C ASN A 167 -22.28 -11.26 8.56
N ILE A 168 -21.58 -11.14 7.42
CA ILE A 168 -22.13 -10.47 6.23
C ILE A 168 -23.41 -11.17 5.77
N ARG A 169 -23.41 -12.51 5.74
CA ARG A 169 -24.58 -13.32 5.32
C ARG A 169 -25.75 -13.24 6.30
N GLN A 170 -25.49 -13.04 7.59
CA GLN A 170 -26.53 -12.82 8.60
C GLN A 170 -27.18 -11.43 8.47
N LEU A 171 -26.41 -10.43 8.03
CA LEU A 171 -26.95 -9.09 7.74
C LEU A 171 -27.74 -9.07 6.43
N TYR A 172 -27.20 -9.73 5.40
CA TYR A 172 -27.77 -9.75 4.06
C TYR A 172 -27.61 -11.15 3.47
N ASP A 173 -28.74 -11.82 3.18
CA ASP A 173 -28.76 -13.21 2.67
C ASP A 173 -27.80 -13.44 1.48
N GLN A 174 -27.70 -12.45 0.60
CA GLN A 174 -26.79 -12.45 -0.55
C GLN A 174 -26.38 -11.03 -0.95
N ILE A 175 -25.12 -10.85 -1.34
CA ILE A 175 -24.59 -9.61 -1.91
C ILE A 175 -24.90 -9.54 -3.42
N ASP A 176 -25.42 -8.43 -3.91
CA ASP A 176 -25.75 -8.27 -5.34
C ASP A 176 -24.53 -7.95 -6.19
N PHE A 177 -23.62 -7.13 -5.68
CA PHE A 177 -22.43 -6.68 -6.38
C PHE A 177 -21.24 -6.54 -5.42
N ALA A 178 -20.17 -7.28 -5.67
CA ALA A 178 -18.96 -7.26 -4.85
C ALA A 178 -17.75 -6.81 -5.66
N HIS A 179 -17.06 -5.79 -5.16
CA HIS A 179 -15.74 -5.37 -5.64
C HIS A 179 -14.69 -6.04 -4.74
N VAL A 180 -13.90 -6.96 -5.31
CA VAL A 180 -13.06 -7.90 -4.53
C VAL A 180 -11.61 -7.91 -4.99
N ARG A 181 -10.70 -8.14 -4.04
CA ARG A 181 -9.25 -8.21 -4.30
C ARG A 181 -8.95 -9.25 -5.37
N PHE A 182 -8.08 -8.91 -6.32
CA PHE A 182 -7.74 -9.78 -7.45
C PHE A 182 -6.24 -10.02 -7.64
N VAL A 183 -5.39 -9.16 -7.08
CA VAL A 183 -3.94 -9.25 -7.15
C VAL A 183 -3.33 -9.28 -5.75
N PRO A 184 -2.55 -10.32 -5.42
CA PRO A 184 -1.70 -10.28 -4.25
C PRO A 184 -0.57 -9.29 -4.52
N LEU A 185 -0.63 -8.19 -3.78
CA LEU A 185 0.35 -7.12 -3.81
C LEU A 185 1.65 -7.63 -3.16
N ILE A 186 2.71 -7.73 -3.96
CA ILE A 186 4.04 -8.20 -3.54
C ILE A 186 5.09 -7.09 -3.68
N GLU A 187 4.63 -5.84 -3.63
CA GLU A 187 5.46 -4.65 -3.57
C GLU A 187 6.49 -4.77 -2.46
N GLY A 188 7.74 -4.40 -2.77
CA GLY A 188 8.86 -4.52 -1.84
C GLY A 188 9.48 -5.92 -1.77
N ASN A 189 8.85 -7.01 -2.26
CA ASN A 189 9.50 -8.32 -2.28
C ASN A 189 10.80 -8.30 -3.07
N PHE A 190 10.84 -7.57 -4.18
CA PHE A 190 12.06 -7.33 -4.94
C PHE A 190 13.15 -6.68 -4.06
N SER A 191 12.82 -5.61 -3.34
CA SER A 191 13.75 -4.86 -2.49
C SER A 191 14.24 -5.66 -1.30
N TYR A 192 13.42 -6.55 -0.73
CA TYR A 192 13.78 -7.41 0.39
C TYR A 192 14.34 -8.80 -0.02
N HIS A 193 14.60 -9.03 -1.31
CA HIS A 193 15.03 -10.34 -1.82
C HIS A 193 14.08 -11.49 -1.42
N LYS A 194 12.78 -11.20 -1.39
CA LYS A 194 11.70 -12.18 -1.16
C LYS A 194 11.22 -12.78 -2.49
N GLN A 195 10.46 -13.87 -2.40
CA GLN A 195 9.88 -14.51 -3.58
C GLN A 195 8.97 -13.54 -4.34
N THR A 196 9.16 -13.48 -5.65
CA THR A 196 8.31 -12.64 -6.53
C THR A 196 7.24 -13.46 -7.25
N ASP A 197 7.22 -14.79 -7.10
CA ASP A 197 6.17 -15.63 -7.69
C ASP A 197 4.78 -15.30 -7.12
N LEU A 198 3.72 -15.64 -7.86
CA LEU A 198 2.35 -15.53 -7.36
C LEU A 198 2.19 -16.30 -6.03
N PRO A 199 1.88 -15.63 -4.91
CA PRO A 199 1.67 -16.31 -3.64
C PRO A 199 0.35 -17.10 -3.67
N LEU A 200 0.42 -18.35 -4.14
CA LEU A 200 -0.75 -19.21 -4.40
C LEU A 200 -1.64 -19.42 -3.18
N SER A 201 -1.06 -19.47 -1.97
CA SER A 201 -1.83 -19.60 -0.73
C SER A 201 -2.72 -18.38 -0.51
N GLU A 202 -2.16 -17.17 -0.61
CA GLU A 202 -2.92 -15.91 -0.48
C GLU A 202 -3.93 -15.77 -1.63
N TYR A 203 -3.51 -15.98 -2.87
CA TYR A 203 -4.39 -15.88 -4.04
C TYR A 203 -5.60 -16.84 -3.94
N CYS A 204 -5.39 -18.06 -3.43
CA CYS A 204 -6.48 -19.01 -3.17
C CYS A 204 -7.48 -18.46 -2.13
N THR A 205 -7.04 -17.66 -1.15
CA THR A 205 -7.97 -17.02 -0.20
C THR A 205 -8.93 -16.07 -0.92
N PHE A 206 -8.47 -15.32 -1.94
CA PHE A 206 -9.34 -14.39 -2.69
C PHE A 206 -10.47 -15.16 -3.40
N LEU A 207 -10.12 -16.28 -4.05
CA LEU A 207 -11.11 -17.14 -4.71
C LEU A 207 -12.08 -17.79 -3.71
N ASN A 208 -11.59 -18.19 -2.54
CA ASN A 208 -12.43 -18.77 -1.48
C ASN A 208 -13.39 -17.75 -0.87
N VAL A 209 -12.99 -16.48 -0.72
CA VAL A 209 -13.88 -15.40 -0.28
C VAL A 209 -15.08 -15.29 -1.22
N VAL A 210 -14.83 -15.21 -2.53
CA VAL A 210 -15.90 -15.15 -3.53
C VAL A 210 -16.80 -16.39 -3.48
N LYS A 211 -16.21 -17.58 -3.44
CA LYS A 211 -16.96 -18.84 -3.41
C LYS A 211 -17.85 -18.97 -2.18
N THR A 212 -17.37 -18.52 -1.03
CA THR A 212 -18.11 -18.65 0.25
C THR A 212 -19.17 -17.56 0.39
N LEU A 213 -18.87 -16.34 -0.04
CA LEU A 213 -19.81 -15.22 -0.04
C LEU A 213 -20.91 -15.40 -1.09
N ALA A 214 -20.59 -16.02 -2.23
CA ALA A 214 -21.50 -16.29 -3.35
C ALA A 214 -22.34 -15.07 -3.82
N PRO A 215 -21.71 -13.91 -4.11
CA PRO A 215 -22.43 -12.73 -4.59
C PRO A 215 -23.05 -12.96 -5.98
N LYS A 216 -24.08 -12.19 -6.34
CA LYS A 216 -24.75 -12.29 -7.66
C LYS A 216 -23.88 -11.80 -8.81
N MET A 217 -22.88 -10.95 -8.54
CA MET A 217 -21.88 -10.49 -9.49
C MET A 217 -20.62 -10.05 -8.76
N VAL A 218 -19.47 -10.41 -9.32
CA VAL A 218 -18.14 -9.98 -8.84
C VAL A 218 -17.44 -9.15 -9.89
N VAL A 219 -16.74 -8.13 -9.43
CA VAL A 219 -15.78 -7.39 -10.23
C VAL A 219 -14.44 -7.29 -9.50
N PRO A 220 -13.30 -7.41 -10.21
CA PRO A 220 -11.98 -7.21 -9.64
C PRO A 220 -11.74 -5.77 -9.16
N GLY A 221 -11.14 -5.64 -7.97
CA GLY A 221 -10.44 -4.44 -7.51
C GLY A 221 -10.21 -4.47 -5.99
N ALA A 222 -9.35 -3.65 -5.39
CA ALA A 222 -8.49 -2.60 -5.95
C ALA A 222 -7.21 -3.17 -6.62
N ALA A 223 -6.25 -2.29 -6.90
CA ALA A 223 -4.93 -2.46 -7.57
C ALA A 223 -4.90 -2.13 -9.07
N PHE A 224 -5.36 -0.92 -9.42
CA PHE A 224 -5.32 -0.38 -10.77
C PHE A 224 -4.27 0.72 -10.91
N PHE A 225 -3.02 0.38 -10.62
CA PHE A 225 -1.88 1.29 -10.68
C PHE A 225 -0.63 0.58 -11.21
N ARG A 226 0.40 1.37 -11.51
CA ARG A 226 1.74 0.91 -11.86
C ARG A 226 2.77 1.87 -11.26
N TYR A 227 4.01 1.41 -11.12
CA TYR A 227 5.14 2.30 -10.93
C TYR A 227 5.32 3.21 -12.14
N ARG A 228 5.62 4.48 -11.87
CA ARG A 228 5.92 5.50 -12.89
C ARG A 228 7.15 5.12 -13.72
N ASP A 229 7.28 5.74 -14.88
CA ASP A 229 8.26 5.36 -15.90
C ASP A 229 9.71 5.37 -15.39
N GLU A 230 10.05 6.31 -14.52
CA GLU A 230 11.39 6.49 -13.93
C GLU A 230 11.85 5.30 -13.08
N ILE A 231 10.90 4.60 -12.45
CA ILE A 231 11.12 3.38 -11.66
C ILE A 231 10.31 2.20 -12.21
N GLY A 232 9.91 2.28 -13.49
CA GLY A 232 8.97 1.36 -14.11
C GLY A 232 9.49 -0.06 -14.26
N PHE A 233 10.80 -0.30 -14.04
CA PHE A 233 11.36 -1.64 -13.98
C PHE A 233 10.72 -2.48 -12.87
N LEU A 234 10.26 -1.85 -11.77
CA LEU A 234 9.57 -2.54 -10.66
C LEU A 234 8.22 -3.14 -11.08
N ASN A 235 7.58 -2.62 -12.13
CA ASN A 235 6.35 -3.23 -12.68
C ASN A 235 6.55 -4.69 -13.09
N GLN A 236 7.79 -5.07 -13.45
CA GLN A 236 8.15 -6.44 -13.82
C GLN A 236 8.14 -7.41 -12.63
N TYR A 237 8.04 -6.92 -11.39
CA TYR A 237 8.20 -7.70 -10.17
C TYR A 237 7.01 -7.61 -9.20
N SER A 238 6.08 -6.66 -9.39
CA SER A 238 5.07 -6.35 -8.35
C SER A 238 3.65 -6.86 -8.62
N PHE A 239 3.29 -7.20 -9.88
CA PHE A 239 1.90 -7.49 -10.26
C PHE A 239 1.70 -8.91 -10.80
N PRO A 240 1.74 -9.96 -9.95
CA PRO A 240 1.81 -11.35 -10.40
C PRO A 240 0.51 -11.88 -11.07
N THR A 241 -0.59 -11.12 -11.04
CA THR A 241 -1.85 -11.45 -11.72
C THR A 241 -2.40 -10.27 -12.51
N THR A 242 -3.27 -10.56 -13.48
CA THR A 242 -4.06 -9.55 -14.22
C THR A 242 -5.54 -9.74 -13.95
N VAL A 243 -6.35 -8.74 -14.32
CA VAL A 243 -7.82 -8.79 -14.28
C VAL A 243 -8.35 -10.00 -15.08
N GLU A 244 -7.85 -10.21 -16.30
CA GLU A 244 -8.26 -11.32 -17.17
C GLU A 244 -7.89 -12.67 -16.57
N GLN A 245 -6.69 -12.75 -15.97
CA GLN A 245 -6.20 -13.96 -15.30
C GLN A 245 -7.10 -14.31 -14.11
N PHE A 246 -7.44 -13.34 -13.27
CA PHE A 246 -8.35 -13.54 -12.13
C PHE A 246 -9.75 -13.98 -12.58
N ILE A 247 -10.34 -13.31 -13.58
CA ILE A 247 -11.66 -13.67 -14.10
C ILE A 247 -11.67 -15.12 -14.62
N ARG A 248 -10.62 -15.51 -15.36
CA ARG A 248 -10.47 -16.87 -15.89
C ARG A 248 -10.37 -17.89 -14.76
N ASP A 249 -9.52 -17.63 -13.78
CA ASP A 249 -9.27 -18.56 -12.67
C ASP A 249 -10.50 -18.70 -11.77
N LEU A 250 -11.18 -17.60 -11.46
CA LEU A 250 -12.42 -17.60 -10.69
C LEU A 250 -13.52 -18.37 -11.42
N THR A 251 -13.66 -18.19 -12.73
CA THR A 251 -14.62 -18.94 -13.56
C THR A 251 -14.36 -20.45 -13.50
N ALA A 252 -13.09 -20.86 -13.47
CA ALA A 252 -12.73 -22.27 -13.32
C ALA A 252 -12.95 -22.79 -11.89
N PHE A 253 -12.75 -21.95 -10.87
CA PHE A 253 -12.82 -22.32 -9.46
C PHE A 253 -14.24 -22.33 -8.87
N CYS A 254 -15.10 -21.42 -9.34
CA CYS A 254 -16.45 -21.14 -8.86
C CYS A 254 -17.34 -20.65 -10.04
N PRO A 255 -17.69 -21.54 -10.99
CA PRO A 255 -18.43 -21.18 -12.21
C PRO A 255 -19.84 -20.63 -11.96
N GLU A 256 -20.40 -20.84 -10.76
CA GLU A 256 -21.71 -20.37 -10.34
C GLU A 256 -21.77 -18.86 -10.05
N VAL A 257 -20.63 -18.22 -9.75
CA VAL A 257 -20.56 -16.77 -9.48
C VAL A 257 -20.05 -16.05 -10.73
N PRO A 258 -20.86 -15.20 -11.38
CA PRO A 258 -20.41 -14.48 -12.55
C PRO A 258 -19.40 -13.40 -12.16
N CYS A 259 -18.31 -13.30 -12.93
CA CYS A 259 -17.29 -12.27 -12.78
C CYS A 259 -17.09 -11.51 -14.08
N LYS A 260 -16.93 -10.20 -14.00
CA LYS A 260 -16.72 -9.32 -15.16
C LYS A 260 -15.63 -8.28 -14.88
N SER A 261 -15.01 -7.78 -15.94
CA SER A 261 -14.17 -6.59 -15.89
C SER A 261 -15.00 -5.38 -15.48
N PHE A 262 -14.43 -4.51 -14.64
CA PHE A 262 -14.97 -3.21 -14.28
C PHE A 262 -13.79 -2.25 -14.18
N LEU A 263 -13.65 -1.37 -15.18
CA LEU A 263 -12.50 -0.48 -15.32
C LEU A 263 -12.89 0.97 -15.01
N HIS A 264 -11.90 1.86 -14.92
CA HIS A 264 -12.14 3.28 -14.65
C HIS A 264 -13.14 3.89 -15.62
N GLY A 265 -14.18 4.54 -15.13
CA GLY A 265 -15.26 5.12 -15.95
C GLY A 265 -16.38 4.15 -16.33
N ASP A 266 -16.25 2.86 -16.02
CA ASP A 266 -17.37 1.94 -16.11
C ASP A 266 -18.40 2.23 -15.00
N VAL A 267 -19.68 2.00 -15.33
CA VAL A 267 -20.80 2.20 -14.41
C VAL A 267 -21.59 0.91 -14.28
N ALA A 268 -21.79 0.42 -13.07
CA ALA A 268 -22.71 -0.67 -12.80
C ALA A 268 -24.05 -0.14 -12.30
N HIS A 269 -25.14 -0.69 -12.82
CA HIS A 269 -26.51 -0.49 -12.35
C HIS A 269 -26.97 -1.78 -11.66
N ILE A 270 -27.28 -1.68 -10.38
CA ILE A 270 -27.62 -2.79 -9.50
C ILE A 270 -29.09 -2.68 -9.09
N THR A 271 -29.85 -3.71 -9.41
CA THR A 271 -31.29 -3.84 -9.10
C THR A 271 -31.59 -5.27 -8.65
N GLU A 272 -32.75 -5.50 -8.03
CA GLU A 272 -33.20 -6.86 -7.68
C GLU A 272 -33.22 -7.81 -8.89
N GLY A 273 -33.52 -7.27 -10.07
CA GLY A 273 -33.53 -7.99 -11.35
C GLY A 273 -32.15 -8.34 -11.91
N GLY A 274 -31.07 -7.87 -11.29
CA GLY A 274 -29.69 -8.17 -11.67
C GLY A 274 -28.80 -6.94 -11.87
N VAL A 275 -27.56 -7.21 -12.31
CA VAL A 275 -26.50 -6.21 -12.51
C VAL A 275 -26.23 -5.99 -14.00
N ARG A 276 -26.20 -4.72 -14.41
CA ARG A 276 -25.83 -4.30 -15.76
C ARG A 276 -24.64 -3.34 -15.69
N ILE A 277 -23.54 -3.67 -16.37
CA ILE A 277 -22.35 -2.81 -16.46
C ILE A 277 -22.34 -2.13 -17.83
N GLU A 278 -22.27 -0.80 -17.81
CA GLU A 278 -22.07 0.05 -18.99
C GLU A 278 -20.63 0.55 -19.03
N LYS A 279 -19.88 0.12 -20.04
CA LYS A 279 -18.46 0.48 -20.17
C LYS A 279 -18.29 1.95 -20.53
N GLN A 280 -17.36 2.63 -19.86
CA GLN A 280 -16.97 4.02 -20.16
C GLN A 280 -18.17 4.99 -20.27
N SER A 281 -19.15 4.81 -19.39
CA SER A 281 -20.43 5.54 -19.42
C SER A 281 -20.52 6.67 -18.40
N SER A 282 -19.50 6.80 -17.54
CA SER A 282 -19.35 7.98 -16.69
C SER A 282 -19.07 9.24 -17.53
N ASP A 283 -19.64 10.37 -17.11
CA ASP A 283 -19.50 11.67 -17.75
C ASP A 283 -18.38 12.54 -17.14
N PHE A 284 -17.76 12.07 -16.05
CA PHE A 284 -16.72 12.77 -15.31
C PHE A 284 -15.42 11.99 -15.16
N VAL A 285 -15.40 10.68 -15.43
CA VAL A 285 -14.16 9.89 -15.43
C VAL A 285 -14.18 8.91 -16.61
N ARG A 286 -13.04 8.80 -17.29
CA ARG A 286 -12.85 7.85 -18.39
C ARG A 286 -11.39 7.44 -18.47
N MET A 287 -11.16 6.25 -19.01
CA MET A 287 -9.81 5.83 -19.39
C MET A 287 -9.28 6.78 -20.48
N GLN A 288 -8.07 7.30 -20.27
CA GLN A 288 -7.37 8.12 -21.27
C GLN A 288 -6.73 7.24 -22.33
N GLU A 289 -5.98 6.25 -21.87
CA GLU A 289 -5.29 5.24 -22.65
C GLU A 289 -5.26 3.93 -21.85
N ASP A 290 -5.38 2.80 -22.54
CA ASP A 290 -5.16 1.48 -21.95
C ASP A 290 -3.65 1.16 -21.96
N ASP A 291 -2.95 1.65 -20.94
CA ASP A 291 -1.52 1.42 -20.73
C ASP A 291 -1.25 0.22 -19.79
N SER A 292 -2.22 -0.68 -19.61
CA SER A 292 -2.13 -1.88 -18.75
C SER A 292 -0.90 -2.75 -19.06
N HIS A 293 -0.45 -2.74 -20.31
CA HIS A 293 0.74 -3.47 -20.75
C HIS A 293 2.05 -2.98 -20.09
N LEU A 294 2.07 -1.77 -19.51
CA LEU A 294 3.21 -1.24 -18.76
C LEU A 294 3.33 -1.87 -17.36
N ALA A 295 2.23 -2.42 -16.82
CA ALA A 295 2.21 -3.21 -15.58
C ALA A 295 2.48 -4.71 -15.85
N THR A 296 3.33 -5.03 -16.83
CA THR A 296 3.64 -6.43 -17.17
C THR A 296 4.53 -7.05 -16.10
N PHE A 297 4.11 -8.20 -15.56
CA PHE A 297 4.92 -9.02 -14.68
C PHE A 297 5.84 -9.98 -15.45
N LYS A 298 7.15 -9.79 -15.29
CA LYS A 298 8.20 -10.58 -15.93
C LYS A 298 9.47 -10.50 -15.08
N PRO A 299 9.55 -11.27 -13.98
CA PRO A 299 10.59 -11.16 -12.95
C PRO A 299 11.94 -11.76 -13.36
N VAL A 300 12.30 -11.61 -14.64
CA VAL A 300 13.54 -12.06 -15.27
C VAL A 300 14.13 -10.98 -16.18
N MET A 301 13.56 -9.77 -16.13
CA MET A 301 14.02 -8.61 -16.90
C MET A 301 15.27 -7.99 -16.26
N GLU A 302 15.87 -7.06 -17.01
CA GLU A 302 17.03 -6.31 -16.53
C GLU A 302 16.66 -5.45 -15.31
N VAL A 303 17.56 -5.46 -14.33
CA VAL A 303 17.45 -4.69 -13.10
C VAL A 303 18.49 -3.57 -13.16
N PRO A 304 18.07 -2.29 -13.15
CA PRO A 304 19.01 -1.17 -13.07
C PRO A 304 19.88 -1.23 -11.82
N ALA A 305 21.11 -0.72 -11.89
CA ALA A 305 21.94 -0.56 -10.70
C ALA A 305 21.30 0.44 -9.71
N ILE A 306 21.57 0.28 -8.41
CA ILE A 306 21.20 1.30 -7.41
C ILE A 306 22.05 2.54 -7.71
N LYS A 307 21.40 3.71 -7.78
CA LYS A 307 22.07 5.00 -8.03
C LYS A 307 21.21 6.13 -7.50
N THR A 308 21.82 7.13 -6.87
CA THR A 308 21.10 8.36 -6.49
C THR A 308 20.51 9.03 -7.73
N GLN A 309 19.28 9.52 -7.60
CA GLN A 309 18.62 10.29 -8.64
C GLN A 309 18.88 11.80 -8.51
N THR A 310 19.68 12.21 -7.52
CA THR A 310 20.05 13.61 -7.31
C THR A 310 20.96 14.10 -8.44
N THR A 311 20.40 14.94 -9.32
CA THR A 311 21.11 15.51 -10.46
C THR A 311 21.73 16.87 -10.17
N ASP A 312 21.26 17.58 -9.14
CA ASP A 312 21.84 18.87 -8.75
C ASP A 312 23.20 18.65 -8.07
N PRO A 313 24.30 19.20 -8.60
CA PRO A 313 25.63 18.94 -8.03
C PRO A 313 25.80 19.46 -6.61
N THR A 314 25.12 20.56 -6.25
CA THR A 314 25.24 21.15 -4.91
C THR A 314 24.53 20.29 -3.87
N GLU A 315 23.34 19.78 -4.23
CA GLU A 315 22.60 18.85 -3.40
C GLU A 315 23.31 17.50 -3.27
N TYR A 316 23.86 16.97 -4.37
CA TYR A 316 24.65 15.74 -4.33
C TYR A 316 25.87 15.87 -3.43
N ASP A 317 26.63 16.97 -3.53
CA ASP A 317 27.78 17.25 -2.66
C ASP A 317 27.37 17.36 -1.17
N ARG A 318 26.14 17.80 -0.90
CA ARG A 318 25.59 17.92 0.46
C ARG A 318 25.20 16.54 0.98
N GLU A 319 24.43 15.77 0.21
CA GLU A 319 24.04 14.39 0.54
C GLU A 319 25.25 13.54 0.87
N MET A 320 26.27 13.57 0.01
CA MET A 320 27.49 12.78 0.20
C MET A 320 28.25 13.16 1.47
N LYS A 321 28.23 14.44 1.88
CA LYS A 321 28.81 14.87 3.17
C LYS A 321 28.03 14.32 4.35
N VAL A 322 26.69 14.36 4.31
CA VAL A 322 25.83 13.82 5.37
C VAL A 322 26.03 12.31 5.51
N VAL A 323 26.06 11.59 4.39
CA VAL A 323 26.34 10.16 4.33
C VAL A 323 27.73 9.84 4.88
N ALA A 324 28.77 10.54 4.44
CA ALA A 324 30.13 10.30 4.91
C ALA A 324 30.25 10.53 6.43
N GLU A 325 29.69 11.62 6.95
CA GLU A 325 29.67 11.92 8.38
C GLU A 325 28.95 10.81 9.17
N PHE A 326 27.82 10.33 8.67
CA PHE A 326 27.09 9.23 9.29
C PHE A 326 27.92 7.93 9.32
N LEU A 327 28.53 7.54 8.19
CA LEU A 327 29.32 6.33 8.09
C LEU A 327 30.56 6.38 8.99
N GLU A 328 31.23 7.53 9.08
CA GLU A 328 32.47 7.67 9.84
C GLU A 328 32.23 7.83 11.35
N ASN A 329 31.21 8.60 11.74
CA ASN A 329 31.07 9.05 13.12
C ASN A 329 29.82 8.51 13.84
N CYS A 330 28.80 8.04 13.13
CA CYS A 330 27.53 7.65 13.75
C CYS A 330 27.22 6.15 13.65
N LEU A 331 27.42 5.53 12.49
CA LEU A 331 26.96 4.17 12.19
C LEU A 331 27.37 3.16 13.27
N LEU A 332 28.67 3.08 13.55
CA LEU A 332 29.20 2.13 14.54
C LEU A 332 28.72 2.45 15.96
N GLU A 333 28.66 3.72 16.35
CA GLU A 333 28.18 4.12 17.67
C GLU A 333 26.74 3.64 17.89
N ARG A 334 25.87 3.87 16.91
CA ARG A 334 24.47 3.48 17.02
C ARG A 334 24.29 1.96 17.03
N ILE A 335 25.02 1.23 16.19
CA ILE A 335 25.03 -0.24 16.20
C ILE A 335 25.46 -0.79 17.56
N LEU A 336 26.46 -0.18 18.21
CA LEU A 336 26.93 -0.61 19.52
C LEU A 336 25.94 -0.33 20.66
N ASN A 337 25.01 0.61 20.44
CA ASN A 337 23.95 0.95 21.38
C ASN A 337 22.61 0.26 21.07
N SER A 338 22.53 -0.53 19.99
CA SER A 338 21.34 -1.26 19.59
C SER A 338 21.03 -2.41 20.54
N GLU A 339 19.74 -2.64 20.80
CA GLU A 339 19.26 -3.82 21.53
C GLU A 339 19.46 -5.12 20.72
N LEU A 340 19.55 -5.02 19.39
CA LEU A 340 19.78 -6.15 18.49
C LEU A 340 21.23 -6.61 18.42
N LEU A 341 22.18 -5.87 19.01
CA LEU A 341 23.61 -6.20 18.97
C LEU A 341 23.89 -7.64 19.43
N GLY A 342 23.26 -8.08 20.51
CA GLY A 342 23.40 -9.45 21.01
C GLY A 342 22.88 -10.50 20.02
N GLY A 343 21.83 -10.16 19.27
CA GLY A 343 21.29 -10.99 18.19
C GLY A 343 22.26 -11.11 17.01
N TRP A 344 22.81 -9.98 16.54
CA TRP A 344 23.80 -9.98 15.46
C TRP A 344 25.05 -10.78 15.81
N GLN A 345 25.53 -10.66 17.06
CA GLN A 345 26.66 -11.45 17.57
C GLN A 345 26.32 -12.94 17.72
N HIS A 346 25.15 -13.24 18.27
CA HIS A 346 24.69 -14.62 18.41
C HIS A 346 24.67 -15.33 17.05
N TRP A 347 24.11 -14.68 16.03
CA TRP A 347 24.01 -15.23 14.68
C TRP A 347 25.27 -15.10 13.84
N GLN A 348 26.38 -14.58 14.40
CA GLN A 348 27.66 -14.43 13.69
C GLN A 348 27.49 -13.68 12.35
N ILE A 349 26.72 -12.60 12.37
CA ILE A 349 26.41 -11.81 11.17
C ILE A 349 27.67 -11.10 10.68
N VAL A 350 27.94 -11.20 9.38
CA VAL A 350 28.87 -10.33 8.67
C VAL A 350 28.02 -9.40 7.80
N TYR A 351 27.85 -8.19 8.32
CA TYR A 351 27.01 -7.16 7.76
C TYR A 351 27.80 -6.29 6.79
N GLN A 352 27.22 -5.99 5.64
CA GLN A 352 27.72 -4.99 4.70
C GLN A 352 26.65 -3.95 4.38
N LEU A 353 27.01 -2.69 4.59
CA LEU A 353 26.31 -1.52 4.06
C LEU A 353 27.05 -1.02 2.82
N GLU A 354 26.35 -0.92 1.69
CA GLU A 354 26.88 -0.30 0.48
C GLU A 354 26.03 0.89 0.08
N VAL A 355 26.64 2.07 0.07
CA VAL A 355 25.96 3.34 -0.26
C VAL A 355 26.36 3.80 -1.65
N PHE A 356 25.40 3.85 -2.57
CA PHE A 356 25.62 4.16 -3.99
C PHE A 356 25.46 5.66 -4.26
N GLY A 357 26.52 6.30 -4.75
CA GLY A 357 26.51 7.64 -5.30
C GLY A 357 26.06 7.65 -6.77
N GLN A 358 26.59 8.60 -7.55
CA GLN A 358 26.31 8.67 -8.98
C GLN A 358 27.10 7.63 -9.79
N GLU A 359 28.41 7.49 -9.56
CA GLU A 359 29.27 6.62 -10.38
C GLU A 359 30.02 5.56 -9.54
N ASP A 360 30.01 5.72 -8.23
CA ASP A 360 30.75 4.91 -7.26
C ASP A 360 29.88 4.53 -6.06
N SER A 361 30.41 3.64 -5.22
CA SER A 361 29.80 3.25 -3.95
C SER A 361 30.80 3.29 -2.80
N GLN A 362 30.29 3.53 -1.60
CA GLN A 362 31.04 3.46 -0.35
C GLN A 362 30.60 2.21 0.42
N ILE A 363 31.56 1.36 0.78
CA ILE A 363 31.31 0.10 1.49
C ILE A 363 31.80 0.19 2.93
N GLY A 364 30.92 -0.14 3.87
CA GLY A 364 31.22 -0.35 5.27
C GLY A 364 30.79 -1.74 5.72
N ALA A 365 31.67 -2.48 6.38
CA ALA A 365 31.39 -3.84 6.82
C ALA A 365 31.71 -4.07 8.30
N ILE A 366 30.92 -4.90 8.96
CA ILE A 366 31.09 -5.27 10.38
C ILE A 366 30.95 -6.78 10.52
N ASP A 367 31.96 -7.42 11.10
CA ASP A 367 31.91 -8.84 11.49
C ASP A 367 31.48 -8.95 12.97
N PHE A 368 30.21 -9.28 13.21
CA PHE A 368 29.67 -9.54 14.54
C PHE A 368 30.03 -10.93 15.08
N GLY A 369 30.55 -11.83 14.24
CA GLY A 369 31.05 -13.14 14.64
C GLY A 369 32.48 -13.11 15.20
N HIS A 370 33.22 -12.02 15.00
CA HIS A 370 34.57 -11.87 15.53
C HIS A 370 34.57 -11.73 17.07
N PRO A 371 35.47 -12.42 17.80
CA PRO A 371 35.59 -12.24 19.24
C PRO A 371 36.01 -10.81 19.59
N GLY A 372 35.18 -10.09 20.35
CA GLY A 372 35.50 -8.75 20.84
C GLY A 372 34.40 -7.73 20.53
N LYS A 373 34.77 -6.45 20.61
CA LYS A 373 33.87 -5.34 20.27
C LYS A 373 33.78 -5.23 18.73
N PRO A 374 32.58 -5.14 18.13
CA PRO A 374 32.43 -4.91 16.70
C PRO A 374 33.20 -3.68 16.24
N VAL A 375 33.78 -3.77 15.04
CA VAL A 375 34.55 -2.69 14.39
C VAL A 375 34.02 -2.51 12.97
N LEU A 376 33.91 -1.25 12.56
CA LEU A 376 33.57 -0.90 11.17
C LEU A 376 34.84 -0.93 10.31
N HIS A 377 34.80 -1.72 9.25
CA HIS A 377 35.84 -1.82 8.24
C HIS A 377 35.41 -1.07 6.98
N LYS A 378 36.33 -0.30 6.38
CA LYS A 378 36.12 0.28 5.04
C LYS A 378 36.39 -0.82 3.99
N GLY A 379 35.42 -1.07 3.11
CA GLY A 379 35.48 -2.11 2.09
C GLY A 379 34.85 -3.45 2.50
N ASP A 380 34.81 -4.38 1.54
CA ASP A 380 34.30 -5.74 1.72
C ASP A 380 35.27 -6.62 2.55
N LEU A 381 34.70 -7.48 3.41
CA LEU A 381 35.42 -8.46 4.22
C LEU A 381 35.58 -9.83 3.54
N GLY A 382 35.09 -10.00 2.31
CA GLY A 382 35.11 -11.23 1.51
C GLY A 382 34.04 -12.25 1.91
N LYS A 383 33.14 -11.88 2.83
CA LYS A 383 31.99 -12.68 3.28
C LYS A 383 30.86 -11.73 3.67
N ILE A 384 29.66 -11.99 3.16
CA ILE A 384 28.45 -11.22 3.50
C ILE A 384 27.33 -12.21 3.76
N ASN A 385 26.65 -12.08 4.89
CA ASN A 385 25.42 -12.84 5.17
C ASN A 385 24.23 -11.93 5.51
N LEU A 386 24.46 -10.63 5.63
CA LEU A 386 23.42 -9.61 5.60
C LEU A 386 23.96 -8.40 4.83
N TYR A 387 23.25 -8.02 3.77
CA TYR A 387 23.64 -6.93 2.88
C TYR A 387 22.52 -5.90 2.82
N GLU A 388 22.85 -4.62 2.98
CA GLU A 388 21.94 -3.51 2.72
C GLU A 388 22.61 -2.57 1.71
N GLY A 389 22.05 -2.51 0.50
CA GLY A 389 22.45 -1.57 -0.55
C GLY A 389 21.44 -0.43 -0.63
N ILE A 390 21.90 0.81 -0.55
CA ILE A 390 21.03 2.00 -0.56
C ILE A 390 21.68 3.14 -1.35
N SER A 391 20.90 3.96 -2.04
CA SER A 391 21.45 5.18 -2.65
C SER A 391 21.84 6.23 -1.60
N SER A 392 22.69 7.19 -1.98
CA SER A 392 23.05 8.32 -1.12
C SER A 392 21.85 9.20 -0.78
N SER A 393 20.93 9.42 -1.72
CA SER A 393 19.74 10.26 -1.51
C SER A 393 18.79 9.65 -0.50
N GLU A 394 18.51 8.35 -0.64
CA GLU A 394 17.59 7.64 0.25
C GLU A 394 18.18 7.53 1.68
N LEU A 395 19.48 7.24 1.82
CA LEU A 395 20.14 7.20 3.12
C LEU A 395 20.22 8.59 3.77
N CYS A 396 20.55 9.64 3.00
CA CYS A 396 20.53 11.02 3.49
C CYS A 396 19.15 11.40 4.01
N ALA A 397 18.08 11.06 3.27
CA ALA A 397 16.72 11.36 3.66
C ALA A 397 16.28 10.59 4.93
N LEU A 398 16.77 9.37 5.14
CA LEU A 398 16.57 8.63 6.40
C LEU A 398 17.27 9.34 7.57
N ILE A 399 18.54 9.73 7.39
CA ILE A 399 19.32 10.46 8.39
C ILE A 399 18.63 11.77 8.80
N GLU A 400 18.06 12.49 7.84
CA GLU A 400 17.39 13.78 8.06
C GLU A 400 15.92 13.64 8.49
N GLY A 401 15.37 12.42 8.48
CA GLY A 401 13.97 12.16 8.82
C GLY A 401 12.97 12.77 7.82
N THR A 402 13.38 12.92 6.56
CA THR A 402 12.57 13.52 5.48
C THR A 402 11.90 12.49 4.58
N THR A 403 12.20 11.20 4.76
CA THR A 403 11.59 10.06 4.06
C THR A 403 10.95 9.05 5.02
N SER A 404 10.36 8.00 4.46
CA SER A 404 9.76 6.85 5.16
C SER A 404 10.22 5.53 4.53
N TRP A 405 10.07 4.42 5.26
CA TRP A 405 10.35 3.08 4.72
C TRP A 405 9.40 2.68 3.58
N ASP A 406 8.19 3.25 3.51
CA ASP A 406 7.30 3.07 2.36
C ASP A 406 7.99 3.55 1.08
N TYR A 407 8.56 4.76 1.08
CA TYR A 407 9.27 5.27 -0.09
C TYR A 407 10.57 4.48 -0.35
N VAL A 408 11.41 4.31 0.69
CA VAL A 408 12.73 3.70 0.54
C VAL A 408 12.61 2.27 0.01
N THR A 409 11.67 1.48 0.53
CA THR A 409 11.41 0.12 0.07
C THR A 409 10.92 0.10 -1.38
N LEU A 410 10.01 1.01 -1.74
CA LEU A 410 9.26 0.91 -3.00
C LEU A 410 9.89 1.70 -4.16
N CYS A 411 10.94 2.49 -3.92
CA CYS A 411 11.64 3.21 -4.99
C CYS A 411 12.68 2.35 -5.74
N GLY A 412 13.00 1.15 -5.25
CA GLY A 412 13.94 0.22 -5.89
C GLY A 412 15.43 0.57 -5.74
N ASN A 413 15.74 1.65 -5.03
CA ASN A 413 17.09 2.10 -4.67
C ASN A 413 17.54 1.67 -3.27
N TYR A 414 16.71 0.91 -2.56
CA TYR A 414 17.11 0.10 -1.41
C TYR A 414 16.93 -1.37 -1.77
N ARG A 415 17.96 -2.18 -1.53
CA ARG A 415 17.91 -3.63 -1.76
C ARG A 415 18.70 -4.35 -0.68
N THR A 416 18.08 -5.35 -0.09
CA THR A 416 18.68 -6.16 0.98
C THR A 416 18.56 -7.64 0.65
N PHE A 417 19.52 -8.42 1.11
CA PHE A 417 19.38 -9.87 1.20
C PHE A 417 20.00 -10.36 2.51
N SER A 418 19.50 -11.49 3.00
CA SER A 418 20.07 -12.14 4.17
C SER A 418 20.21 -13.64 3.93
N ASN A 419 21.33 -14.19 4.37
CA ASN A 419 21.67 -15.61 4.39
C ASN A 419 22.19 -15.95 5.78
N ILE A 420 21.40 -15.66 6.81
CA ILE A 420 21.84 -15.73 8.21
C ILE A 420 21.87 -17.19 8.68
N TYR A 421 23.01 -17.60 9.22
CA TYR A 421 23.22 -18.89 9.85
C TYR A 421 24.30 -18.77 10.91
N ARG A 422 24.23 -19.63 11.93
CA ARG A 422 25.24 -19.75 12.98
C ARG A 422 25.95 -21.08 12.85
N VAL A 423 27.28 -21.06 12.87
CA VAL A 423 28.11 -22.28 12.91
C VAL A 423 28.30 -22.70 14.35
N THR A 424 27.98 -23.97 14.65
CA THR A 424 28.18 -24.58 15.97
C THR A 424 29.10 -25.80 15.86
N ASP A 425 29.50 -26.37 17.00
CA ASP A 425 30.31 -27.59 17.00
C ASP A 425 29.51 -28.75 16.39
N GLY A 426 29.89 -29.16 15.18
CA GLY A 426 29.26 -30.26 14.45
C GLY A 426 28.00 -29.91 13.67
N GLY A 427 27.64 -28.63 13.48
CA GLY A 427 26.41 -28.29 12.74
C GLY A 427 26.21 -26.81 12.39
N PHE A 428 25.02 -26.54 11.85
CA PHE A 428 24.52 -25.20 11.54
C PHE A 428 23.17 -25.00 12.23
N GLU A 429 22.93 -23.77 12.66
CA GLU A 429 21.63 -23.30 13.10
C GLU A 429 21.16 -22.18 12.18
N ILE A 430 19.86 -22.16 11.90
CA ILE A 430 19.21 -21.11 11.12
C ILE A 430 18.20 -20.36 12.00
N PRO A 431 17.97 -19.06 11.78
CA PRO A 431 16.90 -18.34 12.43
C PRO A 431 15.55 -19.02 12.17
N PRO A 432 14.63 -19.02 13.15
CA PRO A 432 13.28 -19.53 12.93
C PRO A 432 12.53 -18.65 11.90
N GLU A 433 11.62 -19.27 11.14
CA GLU A 433 10.88 -18.64 10.03
C GLU A 433 10.05 -17.41 10.46
N ASP A 434 9.72 -17.27 11.75
CA ASP A 434 8.99 -16.12 12.28
C ASP A 434 9.86 -14.88 12.52
N LYS A 435 11.19 -15.05 12.64
CA LYS A 435 12.17 -13.95 12.84
C LYS A 435 12.71 -13.39 11.53
N SER A 436 12.23 -13.85 10.37
CA SER A 436 12.68 -13.42 9.05
C SER A 436 12.00 -12.15 8.53
N ASN A 437 11.06 -11.56 9.28
CA ASN A 437 10.52 -10.24 8.96
C ASN A 437 11.24 -9.21 9.83
N TYR A 438 12.29 -8.60 9.27
CA TYR A 438 12.93 -7.33 9.71
C TYR A 438 13.76 -7.33 10.99
N ALA A 439 13.64 -8.35 11.86
CA ALA A 439 14.20 -8.31 13.22
C ALA A 439 15.74 -8.23 13.32
N LEU A 440 16.48 -8.22 12.21
CA LEU A 440 17.95 -8.17 12.22
C LEU A 440 18.55 -7.19 11.21
N GLU A 441 17.76 -6.39 10.47
CA GLU A 441 18.26 -5.40 9.51
C GLU A 441 18.80 -4.15 10.22
N PRO A 442 20.13 -3.86 10.18
CA PRO A 442 20.70 -2.73 10.89
C PRO A 442 20.12 -1.38 10.47
N LEU A 443 19.91 -1.09 9.18
CA LEU A 443 19.34 0.22 8.83
C LEU A 443 17.93 0.41 9.40
N MET A 444 17.09 -0.62 9.41
CA MET A 444 15.74 -0.51 9.96
C MET A 444 15.75 -0.36 11.49
N ASP A 445 16.68 -1.00 12.21
CA ASP A 445 16.91 -0.76 13.64
C ASP A 445 17.40 0.68 13.92
N LEU A 446 18.29 1.17 13.07
CA LEU A 446 18.82 2.53 13.15
C LEU A 446 17.80 3.58 12.70
N PHE A 447 16.85 3.26 11.85
CA PHE A 447 15.83 4.20 11.41
C PHE A 447 14.49 3.51 11.59
N PRO A 448 13.99 3.36 12.84
CA PRO A 448 12.83 2.53 13.10
C PRO A 448 11.62 3.02 12.30
N TRP A 449 10.90 2.07 11.71
CA TRP A 449 9.56 2.31 11.21
C TRP A 449 8.62 2.49 12.40
N ASP A 450 8.51 3.73 12.87
CA ASP A 450 7.72 4.09 14.03
C ASP A 450 6.58 5.06 13.67
N SER A 451 5.67 5.23 14.63
CA SER A 451 4.54 6.16 14.48
C SER A 451 4.97 7.61 14.24
N ASP A 452 6.20 7.99 14.65
CA ASP A 452 6.73 9.33 14.41
C ASP A 452 7.16 9.51 12.94
N MET A 453 7.75 8.48 12.31
CA MET A 453 8.05 8.44 10.88
C MET A 453 6.77 8.56 10.06
N ASP A 454 5.75 7.75 10.37
CA ASP A 454 4.45 7.85 9.70
C ASP A 454 3.82 9.22 9.90
N ARG A 455 3.87 9.77 11.11
CA ARG A 455 3.37 11.12 11.37
C ARG A 455 4.11 12.17 10.54
N ARG A 456 5.44 12.10 10.44
CA ARG A 456 6.23 13.03 9.60
C ARG A 456 5.82 12.92 8.13
N LYS A 457 5.65 11.69 7.61
CA LYS A 457 5.20 11.39 6.23
C LYS A 457 3.90 12.12 5.90
N PHE A 458 2.82 11.86 6.65
CA PHE A 458 1.52 12.49 6.38
C PHE A 458 1.52 14.00 6.65
N MET A 459 2.17 14.47 7.73
CA MET A 459 2.19 15.90 8.07
C MET A 459 3.02 16.73 7.09
N ARG A 460 4.00 16.14 6.40
CA ARG A 460 4.72 16.78 5.29
C ARG A 460 3.73 17.15 4.18
N ASP A 461 2.85 16.22 3.80
CA ASP A 461 1.86 16.46 2.75
C ASP A 461 0.75 17.41 3.20
N VAL A 462 0.30 17.33 4.45
CA VAL A 462 -0.63 18.32 5.01
C VAL A 462 -0.04 19.73 4.88
N LYS A 463 1.22 19.94 5.30
CA LYS A 463 1.90 21.24 5.16
C LYS A 463 2.08 21.65 3.70
N ARG A 464 2.32 20.69 2.81
CA ARG A 464 2.54 20.94 1.38
C ARG A 464 1.25 21.39 0.70
N TRP A 465 0.11 20.78 1.02
CA TRP A 465 -1.14 20.90 0.25
C TRP A 465 -2.26 21.69 0.93
N LYS A 466 -2.28 21.77 2.27
CA LYS A 466 -3.29 22.56 2.99
C LYS A 466 -3.30 24.01 2.49
N GLY A 467 -4.47 24.47 2.04
CA GLY A 467 -4.68 25.83 1.55
C GLY A 467 -4.15 26.13 0.14
N LYS A 468 -3.60 25.13 -0.58
CA LYS A 468 -3.07 25.29 -1.95
C LYS A 468 -3.94 24.62 -3.04
N ALA A 469 -5.21 24.35 -2.74
CA ALA A 469 -6.15 23.70 -3.64
C ALA A 469 -6.40 24.51 -4.91
#